data_AF-A0A0F9B4C6-F1
#
_entry.id   AF-A0A0F9B4C6-F1
#
_cell.length_a   1.000
_cell.length_b   1.000
_cell.length_c   1.000
_cell.angle_alpha   90.00
_cell.angle_beta   90.00
_cell.angle_gamma   90.00
#
_symmetry.space_group_name_H-M   'P 1'
#
loop_
_entity.id
_entity.type
_entity.pdbx_description
1 polymer ?
#
loop_
_entity_poly.entity_id
_entity_poly.type
_entity_poly.pdbx_seq_one_letter_code
_entity_poly.pdbx_strand_id
1 'polypeptide(L)' 'MPEIEIKVKGYKCNNCNYEWLPRSQKEKPLICPKCKSARWDLPKKEEKFKNKK' A
#
# COMPACT_ATOMS: atom_id res chain seq x y z
N MET A 1 20.06 26.25 15.25
CA MET A 1 20.22 24.77 15.20
C MET A 1 19.50 24.31 13.95
N PRO A 2 20.07 23.49 13.06
CA PRO A 2 19.36 23.11 11.83
C PRO A 2 18.29 22.06 12.15
N GLU A 3 17.03 22.48 12.14
CA GLU A 3 15.87 21.59 12.19
C GLU A 3 15.52 21.19 10.75
N ILE A 4 15.34 19.89 10.49
CA ILE A 4 14.93 19.38 9.18
C ILE A 4 13.70 18.48 9.28
N GLU A 5 12.80 18.59 8.31
CA GLU A 5 11.62 17.73 8.18
C GLU A 5 11.89 16.59 7.19
N ILE A 6 11.77 15.34 7.63
CA ILE A 6 12.03 14.16 6.80
C ILE A 6 10.68 13.52 6.41
N LYS A 7 10.29 13.66 5.14
CA LYS A 7 9.10 13.01 4.57
C LYS A 7 9.48 11.67 3.92
N VAL A 8 9.04 10.55 4.49
CA VAL A 8 9.27 9.20 3.96
C VAL A 8 8.03 8.65 3.26
N LYS A 9 8.22 7.94 2.14
CA LYS A 9 7.15 7.23 1.44
C LYS A 9 7.00 5.82 2.04
N GLY A 10 5.86 5.56 2.67
CA GLY A 10 5.49 4.23 3.18
C GLY A 10 4.52 3.50 2.25
N TYR A 11 4.37 2.20 2.49
CA TYR A 11 3.36 1.36 1.85
C TYR A 11 2.27 0.99 2.84
N LYS A 12 1.03 0.92 2.34
CA LYS A 12 -0.14 0.50 3.11
C LYS A 12 -0.82 -0.64 2.38
N CYS A 13 -1.13 -1.71 3.10
CA CYS A 13 -1.88 -2.83 2.54
C CYS A 13 -3.39 -2.50 2.57
N ASN A 14 -4.07 -2.61 1.43
CA ASN A 14 -5.52 -2.43 1.34
C ASN A 14 -6.35 -3.57 1.93
N ASN A 15 -5.73 -4.72 2.23
CA ASN A 15 -6.43 -5.89 2.79
C ASN A 15 -6.39 -5.91 4.33
N CYS A 16 -5.21 -5.70 4.92
CA CYS A 16 -5.00 -5.79 6.37
C CYS A 16 -4.70 -4.45 7.04
N ASN A 17 -4.71 -3.35 6.27
CA ASN A 17 -4.42 -1.98 6.72
C ASN A 17 -3.07 -1.79 7.41
N TYR A 18 -2.14 -2.74 7.24
CA TYR A 18 -0.80 -2.63 7.80
C TYR A 18 0.02 -1.61 7.00
N GLU A 19 0.69 -0.72 7.72
CA GLU A 19 1.57 0.32 7.18
C GLU A 19 3.01 -0.07 7.48
N TRP A 20 3.86 -0.04 6.46
CA TRP A 20 5.29 -0.32 6.62
C TRP A 20 6.13 0.57 5.73
N LEU A 21 7.33 0.86 6.21
CA LEU A 21 8.33 1.60 5.43
C LEU A 21 9.14 0.59 4.61
N PRO A 22 9.29 0.79 3.30
CA PRO A 22 10.16 -0.05 2.50
C PRO A 22 11.62 0.17 2.91
N ARG A 23 12.36 -0.92 3.10
CA ARG A 23 13.81 -0.86 3.36
C ARG A 23 14.60 -0.47 2.11
N SER A 24 14.06 -0.78 0.92
CA SER A 24 14.67 -0.46 -0.37
C SER A 24 13.71 0.39 -1.20
N GLN A 25 14.11 1.60 -1.59
CA GLN A 25 13.31 2.45 -2.49
C GLN A 25 13.22 1.92 -3.92
N LYS A 26 14.11 1.00 -4.32
CA LYS A 26 14.16 0.46 -5.69
C LYS A 26 13.13 -0.63 -5.97
N GLU A 27 12.69 -1.36 -4.95
CA GLU A 27 11.85 -2.54 -5.14
C GLU A 27 10.55 -2.41 -4.36
N LYS A 28 9.45 -2.30 -5.11
CA LYS A 28 8.11 -2.39 -4.52
C LYS A 28 7.93 -3.78 -3.91
N PRO A 29 7.41 -3.90 -2.67
CA PRO A 29 7.16 -5.21 -2.09
C PRO A 29 6.16 -5.95 -2.98
N LEU A 30 6.45 -7.18 -3.38
CA LEU A 30 5.49 -7.99 -4.13
C LEU A 30 4.37 -8.50 -3.22
N ILE A 31 4.61 -8.55 -1.91
CA ILE A 31 3.76 -9.21 -0.93
C ILE A 31 3.73 -8.38 0.36
N CYS A 32 2.57 -8.27 1.01
CA CYS A 32 2.49 -7.65 2.34
C CYS A 32 3.17 -8.51 3.42
N PRO A 33 4.05 -7.95 4.27
CA PRO A 33 4.78 -8.71 5.29
C PRO A 33 3.89 -9.29 6.38
N LYS A 34 2.68 -8.72 6.61
CA LYS A 34 1.76 -9.17 7.66
C LYS A 34 0.81 -10.27 7.18
N CYS A 35 0.05 -10.02 6.12
CA CYS A 35 -0.97 -10.96 5.63
C CYS A 35 -0.49 -11.87 4.50
N LYS A 36 0.75 -11.68 4.01
CA LYS A 36 1.32 -12.39 2.85
C LYS A 36 0.47 -12.28 1.57
N SER A 37 -0.39 -11.28 1.47
CA SER A 37 -1.17 -11.03 0.26
C SER A 37 -0.29 -10.38 -0.81
N ALA A 38 -0.21 -11.00 -2.00
CA ALA A 38 0.42 -10.41 -3.17
C ALA A 38 -0.37 -9.23 -3.75
N ARG A 39 -1.68 -9.18 -3.47
CA ARG A 39 -2.60 -8.13 -3.93
C ARG A 39 -2.76 -7.00 -2.90
N TRP A 40 -1.68 -6.63 -2.23
CA TRP A 40 -1.75 -5.63 -1.17
C TRP A 40 -1.95 -4.20 -1.69
N ASP A 41 -1.48 -3.91 -2.91
CA ASP A 41 -1.57 -2.61 -3.60
C ASP A 41 -2.86 -2.43 -4.39
N LEU A 42 -3.52 -3.55 -4.74
CA LEU A 42 -4.72 -3.51 -5.55
C LEU A 42 -5.89 -2.92 -4.74
N PRO A 43 -6.54 -1.84 -5.21
CA PRO A 43 -7.81 -1.42 -4.66
C PRO A 43 -8.82 -2.54 -4.92
N LYS A 44 -9.73 -2.79 -3.95
CA LYS A 44 -10.88 -3.68 -4.20
C LYS A 44 -11.54 -3.17 -5.48
N LYS A 45 -11.62 -4.01 -6.52
CA LYS A 45 -12.35 -3.65 -7.74
C LYS A 45 -13.74 -3.21 -7.27
N GLU A 46 -14.04 -1.93 -7.38
CA GLU A 46 -15.40 -1.45 -7.26
C GLU A 46 -16.17 -2.20 -8.35
N GLU A 47 -16.98 -3.15 -7.92
CA GLU A 47 -17.93 -3.83 -8.78
C GLU A 47 -18.80 -2.74 -9.37
N LYS A 48 -18.53 -2.39 -10.64
CA LYS A 48 -19.40 -1.49 -11.39
C LYS A 48 -20.71 -2.22 -11.62
N PHE A 49 -21.60 -2.15 -10.64
CA PHE A 49 -23.03 -2.35 -10.82
C PHE A 49 -23.53 -1.27 -11.78
N LYS A 50 -23.28 -1.47 -13.08
CA LYS A 50 -24.06 -0.82 -14.12
C LYS A 50 -25.41 -1.52 -14.14
N ASN A 51 -26.26 -1.15 -13.19
CA ASN A 51 -27.68 -1.40 -13.26
C ASN A 51 -28.22 -0.54 -14.41
N LYS A 52 -28.17 -1.08 -15.64
CA LYS A 52 -28.79 -0.43 -16.79
C LYS A 52 -30.26 -0.84 -16.79
N LYS A 53 -31.06 0.11 -16.32
CA LYS A 53 -32.52 0.20 -16.34
C LYS A 53 -33.11 -0.18 -17.69
#